data_AF-A0A8J6JPU6-F1
#
_entry.id   AF-A0A8J6JPU6-F1
#
_cell.length_a   1.000
_cell.length_b   1.000
_cell.length_c   1.000
_cell.angle_alpha   90.00
_cell.angle_beta   90.00
_cell.angle_gamma   90.00
#
_symmetry.space_group_name_H-M   'P 1'
#
loop_
_entity.id
_entity.type
_entity.pdbx_description
1 polymer ?
#
loop_
_entity_poly.entity_id
_entity_poly.type
_entity_poly.pdbx_seq_one_letter_code
_entity_poly.pdbx_strand_id
1 'polypeptide(L)'
;VPIQPSVYEQGFEKLMKKQNKEQVPPRSSEPPNPKKPQQPSKSAKKMPSGGSASLGPKKHASLEEALRALDLAELQREMEKSQNMFPENPQIWLKDLAGYLNEKLQTPKDEPVPTHRSHDYPYCAVSKELKGVIRSLLVKAPSMLEMFVEHCIFSMVQELDKTTASESVHGYRICIQAVLLDKPKAVTFNLKKYLEMLRDQQNRPVRCLAMMWVVGQPGYADLTEGLKVWLGLMLPVLGIKALSPYAITYLERLLLLHSNLTKGFGMIGPKDFFPLLDFAFMPNNSLSASQQEQLRDLYPRLKVLAFGATPESTLHTYFPSFLSRATPNCPGVMKKELLHSLSECLRLDPLSFSVWRQLYTKHLSQSR
;
A
#
# COMPACT_ATOMS: atom_id res chain seq x y z
N VAL A 1 33.74 12.62 -29.18
CA VAL A 1 33.03 11.31 -29.19
C VAL A 1 31.56 11.60 -28.91
N PRO A 2 30.60 11.14 -29.73
CA PRO A 2 29.19 11.36 -29.44
C PRO A 2 28.82 10.59 -28.16
N ILE A 3 28.32 11.30 -27.16
CA ILE A 3 27.86 10.73 -25.89
C ILE A 3 26.62 9.90 -26.21
N GLN A 4 26.70 8.58 -26.06
CA GLN A 4 25.52 7.73 -26.13
C GLN A 4 24.66 7.99 -24.89
N PRO A 5 23.37 8.31 -25.04
CA PRO A 5 22.49 8.62 -23.93
C PRO A 5 22.31 7.39 -23.03
N SER A 6 22.19 7.62 -21.71
CA SER A 6 21.98 6.54 -20.74
C SER A 6 20.63 5.85 -20.96
N VAL A 7 20.44 4.66 -20.40
CA VAL A 7 19.17 3.93 -20.46
C VAL A 7 18.03 4.80 -19.90
N TYR A 8 18.29 5.55 -18.82
CA TYR A 8 17.37 6.55 -18.27
C TYR A 8 16.99 7.65 -19.28
N GLU A 9 17.97 8.26 -19.95
CA GLU A 9 17.71 9.31 -20.96
C GLU A 9 16.93 8.77 -22.17
N GLN A 10 17.24 7.55 -22.61
CA GLN A 10 16.53 6.90 -23.71
C GLN A 10 15.09 6.52 -23.31
N GLY A 11 14.87 6.09 -22.07
CA GLY A 11 13.55 5.85 -21.51
C GLY A 11 12.72 7.13 -21.43
N PHE A 12 13.34 8.23 -21.00
CA PHE A 12 12.70 9.54 -20.85
C PHE A 12 12.36 10.19 -22.21
N GLU A 13 13.24 10.07 -23.21
CA GLU A 13 12.95 10.53 -24.58
C GLU A 13 11.78 9.77 -25.22
N LYS A 14 11.71 8.44 -25.01
CA LYS A 14 10.58 7.62 -25.48
C LYS A 14 9.26 8.03 -24.80
N LEU A 15 9.31 8.51 -23.55
CA LEU A 15 8.18 9.04 -22.79
C LEU A 15 7.71 10.40 -23.33
N MET A 16 8.62 11.35 -23.54
CA MET A 16 8.35 12.69 -24.10
C MET A 16 7.75 12.61 -25.53
N LYS A 17 8.31 11.74 -26.38
CA LYS A 17 7.83 11.55 -27.77
C LYS A 17 6.43 10.94 -27.85
N LYS A 18 5.97 10.20 -26.81
CA LYS A 18 4.61 9.66 -26.73
C LYS A 18 3.59 10.70 -26.25
N GLN A 19 3.94 11.53 -25.25
CA GLN A 19 3.07 12.62 -24.79
C GLN A 19 2.77 13.67 -25.88
N ASN A 20 3.75 14.01 -26.72
CA ASN A 20 3.54 14.97 -27.82
C ASN A 20 2.60 14.46 -28.93
N LYS A 21 2.36 13.14 -29.03
CA LYS A 21 1.41 12.58 -30.01
C LYS A 21 -0.05 12.60 -29.52
N GLU A 22 -0.30 12.71 -28.21
CA GLU A 22 -1.66 12.73 -27.64
C GLU A 22 -2.27 14.15 -27.54
N GLN A 23 -1.53 15.21 -27.90
CA GLN A 23 -1.98 16.61 -27.80
C GLN A 23 -2.43 17.25 -29.12
N VAL A 24 -2.82 16.46 -30.13
CA VAL A 24 -3.41 17.03 -31.36
C VAL A 24 -4.95 16.94 -31.27
N PRO A 25 -5.70 18.06 -31.34
CA PRO A 25 -7.15 18.05 -31.21
C PRO A 25 -7.84 17.51 -32.48
N PRO A 26 -8.95 16.75 -32.38
CA PRO A 26 -9.66 16.23 -33.56
C PRO A 26 -10.54 17.31 -34.20
N ARG A 27 -10.44 17.43 -35.54
CA ARG A 27 -11.34 18.25 -36.36
C ARG A 27 -12.75 17.63 -36.47
N SER A 28 -13.73 18.52 -36.55
CA SER A 28 -15.18 18.36 -36.44
C SER A 28 -15.91 17.89 -37.72
N SER A 29 -16.89 17.00 -37.50
CA SER A 29 -18.23 16.76 -38.13
C SER A 29 -18.61 17.21 -39.55
N GLU A 30 -19.20 16.30 -40.37
CA GLU A 30 -20.56 16.37 -40.99
C GLU A 30 -20.95 15.08 -41.81
N PRO A 31 -22.22 14.81 -42.25
CA PRO A 31 -23.03 13.71 -41.68
C PRO A 31 -23.70 12.75 -42.74
N PRO A 32 -24.88 12.06 -42.56
CA PRO A 32 -25.03 10.60 -42.82
C PRO A 32 -26.13 10.15 -43.82
N ASN A 33 -26.05 8.93 -44.42
CA ASN A 33 -27.18 8.05 -44.83
C ASN A 33 -26.74 6.78 -45.62
N PRO A 34 -27.59 5.75 -45.91
CA PRO A 34 -28.24 4.81 -44.98
C PRO A 34 -28.13 3.29 -45.39
N LYS A 35 -28.38 2.40 -44.40
CA LYS A 35 -28.93 1.00 -44.41
C LYS A 35 -29.18 0.30 -45.78
N LYS A 36 -28.74 -0.95 -46.06
CA LYS A 36 -29.16 -2.31 -45.58
C LYS A 36 -28.67 -3.36 -46.64
N PRO A 37 -28.87 -4.69 -46.54
CA PRO A 37 -29.03 -5.62 -45.41
C PRO A 37 -28.09 -6.86 -45.44
N GLN A 38 -28.12 -7.63 -44.36
CA GLN A 38 -27.40 -8.89 -44.10
C GLN A 38 -27.81 -10.07 -45.02
N GLN A 39 -26.86 -10.97 -45.30
CA GLN A 39 -27.11 -12.42 -45.32
C GLN A 39 -25.86 -13.24 -44.94
N PRO A 40 -26.02 -14.49 -44.46
CA PRO A 40 -25.06 -15.18 -43.60
C PRO A 40 -24.24 -16.26 -44.31
N SER A 41 -22.98 -16.45 -43.92
CA SER A 41 -22.21 -17.67 -44.24
C SER A 41 -21.21 -17.96 -43.11
N LYS A 42 -21.43 -19.03 -42.35
CA LYS A 42 -20.79 -20.35 -42.47
C LYS A 42 -19.25 -20.31 -42.41
N SER A 43 -18.77 -20.61 -41.21
CA SER A 43 -17.56 -21.37 -40.86
C SER A 43 -16.69 -21.90 -42.01
N ALA A 44 -15.45 -21.41 -42.10
CA ALA A 44 -14.33 -22.14 -42.69
C ALA A 44 -13.01 -21.84 -41.97
N LYS A 45 -12.29 -22.93 -41.68
CA LYS A 45 -10.99 -23.10 -41.05
C LYS A 45 -9.94 -22.03 -41.46
N LYS A 46 -9.23 -21.46 -40.48
CA LYS A 46 -7.90 -20.87 -40.69
C LYS A 46 -6.81 -21.88 -40.32
N MET A 47 -6.07 -22.34 -41.32
CA MET A 47 -4.70 -22.84 -41.16
C MET A 47 -3.72 -21.65 -41.08
N PRO A 48 -2.53 -21.84 -40.50
CA PRO A 48 -1.73 -20.75 -39.96
C PRO A 48 -0.87 -20.10 -41.04
N SER A 49 -1.06 -18.79 -41.26
CA SER A 49 -0.08 -17.98 -41.99
C SER A 49 0.96 -17.48 -40.99
N GLY A 50 2.19 -17.96 -41.15
CA GLY A 50 3.36 -17.42 -40.49
C GLY A 50 3.43 -15.90 -40.69
N GLY A 51 3.60 -15.19 -39.57
CA GLY A 51 3.81 -13.76 -39.53
C GLY A 51 4.92 -13.51 -38.52
N SER A 52 5.94 -12.80 -38.99
CA SER A 52 7.18 -12.50 -38.29
C SER A 52 6.99 -12.13 -36.83
N ALA A 53 7.73 -12.82 -35.96
CA ALA A 53 7.91 -12.38 -34.59
C ALA A 53 8.61 -11.02 -34.61
N SER A 54 7.83 -9.95 -34.41
CA SER A 54 8.37 -8.69 -33.93
C SER A 54 9.08 -9.01 -32.61
N LEU A 55 10.39 -8.74 -32.55
CA LEU A 55 11.24 -8.80 -31.36
C LEU A 55 10.74 -7.81 -30.31
N GLY A 56 9.63 -8.14 -29.64
CA GLY A 56 9.24 -7.54 -28.38
C GLY A 56 10.07 -8.16 -27.25
N PRO A 57 10.28 -7.44 -26.14
CA PRO A 57 10.96 -7.99 -24.97
C PRO A 57 10.29 -9.30 -24.56
N LYS A 58 11.10 -10.34 -24.29
CA LYS A 58 10.62 -11.64 -23.82
C LYS A 58 9.80 -11.42 -22.55
N LYS A 59 8.49 -11.57 -22.64
CA LYS A 59 7.61 -11.52 -21.46
C LYS A 59 7.72 -12.85 -20.73
N HIS A 60 8.16 -12.82 -19.48
CA HIS A 60 8.20 -14.00 -18.61
C HIS A 60 6.78 -14.29 -18.07
N ALA A 61 6.44 -15.56 -17.82
CA ALA A 61 5.10 -15.89 -17.33
C ALA A 61 4.91 -15.49 -15.85
N SER A 62 6.01 -15.42 -15.08
CA SER A 62 6.03 -15.05 -13.66
C SER A 62 7.27 -14.24 -13.31
N LEU A 63 7.23 -13.57 -12.15
CA LEU A 63 8.38 -12.80 -11.66
C LEU A 63 9.55 -13.74 -11.35
N GLU A 64 9.25 -14.91 -10.80
CA GLU A 64 10.23 -15.92 -10.44
C GLU A 64 11.00 -16.44 -11.67
N GLU A 65 10.34 -16.55 -12.82
CA GLU A 65 11.01 -16.85 -14.10
C GLU A 65 11.85 -15.68 -14.59
N ALA A 66 11.36 -14.46 -14.49
CA ALA A 66 12.11 -13.26 -14.90
C ALA A 66 13.38 -13.08 -14.07
N LEU A 67 13.28 -13.28 -12.75
CA LEU A 67 14.42 -13.23 -11.83
C LEU A 67 15.45 -14.34 -12.13
N ARG A 68 15.00 -15.55 -12.49
CA ARG A 68 15.90 -16.65 -12.89
C ARG A 68 16.60 -16.38 -14.23
N ALA A 69 15.95 -15.67 -15.15
CA ALA A 69 16.48 -15.34 -16.46
C ALA A 69 17.34 -14.06 -16.48
N LEU A 70 17.39 -13.32 -15.37
CA LEU A 70 18.12 -12.05 -15.28
C LEU A 70 19.63 -12.28 -15.36
N ASP A 71 20.28 -11.67 -16.36
CA ASP A 71 21.73 -11.68 -16.48
C ASP A 71 22.36 -10.70 -15.47
N LEU A 72 22.84 -11.25 -14.36
CA LEU A 72 23.48 -10.45 -13.31
C LEU A 72 24.82 -9.83 -13.74
N ALA A 73 25.51 -10.43 -14.71
CA ALA A 73 26.76 -9.89 -15.24
C ALA A 73 26.50 -8.71 -16.20
N GLU A 74 25.42 -8.78 -16.99
CA GLU A 74 24.91 -7.61 -17.74
C GLU A 74 24.50 -6.48 -16.78
N LEU A 75 23.71 -6.77 -15.75
CA LEU A 75 23.32 -5.78 -14.75
C LEU A 75 24.54 -5.09 -14.11
N GLN A 76 25.54 -5.86 -13.65
CA GLN A 76 26.74 -5.31 -13.04
C GLN A 76 27.50 -4.38 -13.99
N ARG A 77 27.67 -4.77 -15.26
CA ARG A 77 28.31 -3.91 -16.28
C ARG A 77 27.55 -2.62 -16.52
N GLU A 78 26.22 -2.67 -16.59
CA GLU A 78 25.40 -1.46 -16.75
C GLU A 78 25.49 -0.55 -15.51
N MET A 79 25.53 -1.13 -14.29
CA MET A 79 25.75 -0.35 -13.07
C MET A 79 27.13 0.31 -13.08
N GLU A 80 28.21 -0.43 -13.37
CA GLU A 80 29.57 0.10 -13.47
C GLU A 80 29.67 1.22 -14.52
N LYS A 81 29.05 1.03 -15.68
CA LYS A 81 28.98 2.05 -16.73
C LYS A 81 28.28 3.31 -16.24
N SER A 82 27.13 3.19 -15.58
CA SER A 82 26.42 4.33 -15.00
C SER A 82 27.26 5.06 -13.95
N GLN A 83 27.95 4.31 -13.07
CA GLN A 83 28.85 4.87 -12.07
C GLN A 83 30.04 5.61 -12.69
N ASN A 84 30.64 5.06 -13.74
CA ASN A 84 31.77 5.67 -14.44
C ASN A 84 31.38 6.90 -15.26
N MET A 85 30.18 6.90 -15.85
CA MET A 85 29.67 8.06 -16.60
C MET A 85 29.24 9.21 -15.68
N PHE A 86 28.74 8.90 -14.49
CA PHE A 86 28.16 9.88 -13.57
C PHE A 86 28.71 9.77 -12.14
N PRO A 87 30.04 9.84 -11.91
CA PRO A 87 30.67 9.57 -10.61
C PRO A 87 30.16 10.46 -9.46
N GLU A 88 29.76 11.69 -9.77
CA GLU A 88 29.28 12.69 -8.79
C GLU A 88 27.75 12.74 -8.66
N ASN A 89 27.02 11.86 -9.36
CA ASN A 89 25.56 11.91 -9.39
C ASN A 89 24.93 10.54 -9.04
N PRO A 90 25.02 10.13 -7.75
CA PRO A 90 24.53 8.83 -7.30
C PRO A 90 23.04 8.61 -7.53
N GLN A 91 22.25 9.67 -7.67
CA GLN A 91 20.84 9.57 -8.01
C GLN A 91 20.60 8.90 -9.37
N ILE A 92 21.50 9.10 -10.35
CA ILE A 92 21.39 8.50 -11.68
C ILE A 92 21.56 6.99 -11.58
N TRP A 93 22.55 6.50 -10.83
CA TRP A 93 22.80 5.06 -10.71
C TRP A 93 21.61 4.32 -10.08
N LEU A 94 21.02 4.93 -9.04
CA LEU A 94 19.83 4.37 -8.40
C LEU A 94 18.64 4.32 -9.36
N LYS A 95 18.43 5.37 -10.14
CA LYS A 95 17.36 5.41 -11.16
C LYS A 95 17.60 4.39 -12.28
N ASP A 96 18.84 4.26 -12.74
CA ASP A 96 19.23 3.25 -13.74
C ASP A 96 19.00 1.83 -13.21
N LEU A 97 19.34 1.55 -11.93
CA LEU A 97 19.04 0.26 -11.30
C LEU A 97 17.54 -0.04 -11.31
N ALA A 98 16.71 0.90 -10.84
CA ALA A 98 15.27 0.71 -10.79
C ALA A 98 14.66 0.53 -12.18
N GLY A 99 15.09 1.35 -13.15
CA GLY A 99 14.65 1.27 -14.54
C GLY A 99 15.04 -0.05 -15.20
N TYR A 100 16.30 -0.47 -15.05
CA TYR A 100 16.80 -1.73 -15.59
C TYR A 100 16.03 -2.93 -15.03
N LEU A 101 15.88 -3.00 -13.69
CA LEU A 101 15.12 -4.08 -13.07
C LEU A 101 13.66 -4.06 -13.53
N ASN A 102 13.05 -2.89 -13.64
CA ASN A 102 11.66 -2.80 -14.08
C ASN A 102 11.49 -3.24 -15.54
N GLU A 103 12.44 -2.90 -16.42
CA GLU A 103 12.42 -3.34 -17.83
C GLU A 103 12.62 -4.86 -17.98
N LYS A 104 13.59 -5.44 -17.25
CA LYS A 104 13.94 -6.85 -17.38
C LYS A 104 12.97 -7.78 -16.65
N LEU A 105 12.28 -7.29 -15.62
CA LEU A 105 11.36 -8.09 -14.80
C LEU A 105 9.90 -7.97 -15.25
N GLN A 106 9.66 -7.78 -16.55
CA GLN A 106 8.31 -7.64 -17.08
C GLN A 106 7.55 -8.97 -17.13
N THR A 107 6.37 -8.99 -16.52
CA THR A 107 5.41 -10.10 -16.53
C THR A 107 4.04 -9.65 -17.04
N PRO A 108 3.12 -10.56 -17.43
CA PRO A 108 1.72 -10.22 -17.57
C PRO A 108 1.20 -9.46 -16.36
N LYS A 109 0.20 -8.59 -16.59
CA LYS A 109 -0.35 -7.71 -15.58
C LYS A 109 -0.82 -8.52 -14.36
N ASP A 110 -0.16 -8.28 -13.24
CA ASP A 110 -0.53 -8.79 -11.92
C ASP A 110 -1.51 -7.80 -11.25
N GLU A 111 -2.08 -8.20 -10.11
CA GLU A 111 -2.91 -7.29 -9.32
C GLU A 111 -2.13 -6.02 -8.92
N PRO A 112 -2.80 -4.85 -8.91
CA PRO A 112 -2.16 -3.57 -8.58
C PRO A 112 -1.45 -3.56 -7.23
N VAL A 113 -1.93 -4.37 -6.28
CA VAL A 113 -1.31 -4.63 -5.00
C VAL A 113 -1.56 -6.10 -4.64
N PRO A 114 -0.53 -6.93 -4.51
CA PRO A 114 -0.71 -8.36 -4.24
C PRO A 114 -1.11 -8.58 -2.76
N THR A 115 -2.41 -8.58 -2.47
CA THR A 115 -2.97 -8.85 -1.13
C THR A 115 -2.99 -10.32 -0.75
N HIS A 116 -2.60 -11.21 -1.68
CA HIS A 116 -2.54 -12.67 -1.45
C HIS A 116 -1.11 -13.20 -1.32
N ARG A 117 -0.09 -12.38 -1.61
CA ARG A 117 1.32 -12.75 -1.46
C ARG A 117 1.84 -12.43 -0.06
N SER A 118 2.98 -13.01 0.30
CA SER A 118 3.68 -12.70 1.54
C SER A 118 4.02 -11.21 1.60
N HIS A 119 4.15 -10.67 2.82
CA HIS A 119 4.37 -9.24 3.04
C HIS A 119 5.73 -8.75 2.51
N ASP A 120 6.71 -9.64 2.41
CA ASP A 120 8.06 -9.41 1.93
C ASP A 120 8.22 -9.65 0.41
N TYR A 121 7.15 -10.04 -0.29
CA TYR A 121 7.13 -10.12 -1.75
C TYR A 121 7.01 -8.72 -2.38
N PRO A 122 7.71 -8.43 -3.52
CA PRO A 122 8.55 -9.32 -4.32
C PRO A 122 9.99 -9.52 -3.82
N TYR A 123 10.49 -8.73 -2.87
CA TYR A 123 11.90 -8.74 -2.49
C TYR A 123 12.38 -10.09 -1.91
N CYS A 124 11.49 -10.87 -1.29
CA CYS A 124 11.81 -12.21 -0.81
C CYS A 124 12.19 -13.19 -1.93
N ALA A 125 11.63 -13.03 -3.13
CA ALA A 125 11.92 -13.86 -4.30
C ALA A 125 13.29 -13.54 -4.95
N VAL A 126 13.89 -12.40 -4.60
CA VAL A 126 15.17 -11.96 -5.14
C VAL A 126 16.32 -12.82 -4.59
N SER A 127 17.21 -13.29 -5.47
CA SER A 127 18.38 -14.09 -5.11
C SER A 127 19.35 -13.34 -4.20
N LYS A 128 20.18 -14.07 -3.46
CA LYS A 128 21.17 -13.48 -2.54
C LYS A 128 22.18 -12.60 -3.30
N GLU A 129 22.55 -13.04 -4.50
CA GLU A 129 23.50 -12.36 -5.40
C GLU A 129 22.92 -11.02 -5.86
N LEU A 130 21.68 -10.99 -6.34
CA LEU A 130 21.02 -9.76 -6.76
C LEU A 130 20.78 -8.82 -5.56
N LYS A 131 20.39 -9.34 -4.40
CA LYS A 131 20.33 -8.54 -3.16
C LYS A 131 21.67 -7.88 -2.84
N GLY A 132 22.79 -8.61 -3.06
CA GLY A 132 24.14 -8.09 -2.91
C GLY A 132 24.45 -6.92 -3.87
N VAL A 133 24.07 -7.04 -5.14
CA VAL A 133 24.24 -5.97 -6.15
C VAL A 133 23.40 -4.74 -5.79
N ILE A 134 22.13 -4.92 -5.42
CA ILE A 134 21.26 -3.81 -5.01
C ILE A 134 21.86 -3.10 -3.79
N ARG A 135 22.20 -3.87 -2.75
CA ARG A 135 22.73 -3.32 -1.49
C ARG A 135 24.05 -2.58 -1.69
N SER A 136 24.96 -3.10 -2.53
CA SER A 136 26.24 -2.45 -2.79
C SER A 136 26.07 -1.07 -3.43
N LEU A 137 25.03 -0.89 -4.25
CA LEU A 137 24.70 0.41 -4.83
C LEU A 137 24.03 1.34 -3.83
N LEU A 138 23.05 0.85 -3.04
CA LEU A 138 22.36 1.66 -2.02
C LEU A 138 23.33 2.23 -0.98
N VAL A 139 24.31 1.44 -0.53
CA VAL A 139 25.30 1.87 0.47
C VAL A 139 26.22 2.98 -0.06
N LYS A 140 26.45 3.08 -1.37
CA LYS A 140 27.23 4.16 -1.99
C LYS A 140 26.45 5.49 -2.08
N ALA A 141 25.13 5.48 -1.88
CA ALA A 141 24.24 6.62 -2.08
C ALA A 141 23.30 6.91 -0.89
N PRO A 142 23.76 6.90 0.37
CA PRO A 142 22.89 6.88 1.55
C PRO A 142 22.03 8.15 1.71
N SER A 143 22.51 9.30 1.21
CA SER A 143 21.82 10.60 1.24
C SER A 143 20.75 10.73 0.15
N MET A 144 20.76 9.86 -0.87
CA MET A 144 19.81 9.91 -1.99
C MET A 144 18.62 8.95 -1.82
N LEU A 145 18.64 8.10 -0.79
CA LEU A 145 17.67 7.00 -0.64
C LEU A 145 16.22 7.47 -0.50
N GLU A 146 15.98 8.60 0.19
CA GLU A 146 14.63 9.17 0.32
C GLU A 146 14.10 9.63 -1.04
N MET A 147 14.87 10.46 -1.75
CA MET A 147 14.52 10.90 -3.12
C MET A 147 14.40 9.73 -4.10
N PHE A 148 15.18 8.66 -3.90
CA PHE A 148 15.09 7.46 -4.72
C PHE A 148 13.78 6.69 -4.49
N VAL A 149 13.34 6.56 -3.24
CA VAL A 149 12.02 5.98 -2.92
C VAL A 149 10.91 6.83 -3.54
N GLU A 150 10.97 8.16 -3.42
CA GLU A 150 9.99 9.05 -4.06
C GLU A 150 9.97 8.89 -5.58
N HIS A 151 11.14 8.77 -6.22
CA HIS A 151 11.22 8.48 -7.64
C HIS A 151 10.56 7.14 -7.99
N CYS A 152 10.85 6.07 -7.25
CA CYS A 152 10.25 4.76 -7.48
C CYS A 152 8.72 4.79 -7.31
N ILE A 153 8.21 5.50 -6.30
CA ILE A 153 6.77 5.69 -6.09
C ILE A 153 6.16 6.40 -7.31
N PHE A 154 6.77 7.52 -7.73
CA PHE A 154 6.27 8.31 -8.84
C PHE A 154 6.25 7.51 -10.15
N SER A 155 7.36 6.84 -10.50
CA SER A 155 7.47 6.03 -11.71
C SER A 155 6.51 4.85 -11.70
N MET A 156 6.40 4.14 -10.56
CA MET A 156 5.45 3.05 -10.38
C MET A 156 4.01 3.53 -10.61
N VAL A 157 3.62 4.64 -9.98
CA VAL A 157 2.26 5.19 -10.07
C VAL A 157 1.96 5.67 -11.50
N GLN A 158 2.92 6.28 -12.19
CA GLN A 158 2.75 6.68 -13.60
C GLN A 158 2.58 5.48 -14.54
N GLU A 159 3.31 4.39 -14.32
CA GLU A 159 3.19 3.20 -15.15
C GLU A 159 1.87 2.47 -14.93
N LEU A 160 1.37 2.43 -13.69
CA LEU A 160 0.07 1.82 -13.37
C LEU A 160 -1.13 2.55 -14.00
N ASP A 161 -1.02 3.84 -14.32
CA ASP A 161 -2.08 4.61 -14.97
C ASP A 161 -2.27 4.29 -16.45
N LYS A 162 -1.23 3.77 -17.11
CA LYS A 162 -1.28 3.53 -18.55
C LYS A 162 -2.31 2.43 -18.78
N THR A 163 -3.49 2.80 -19.29
CA THR A 163 -4.64 1.92 -19.55
C THR A 163 -4.30 0.75 -20.47
N THR A 164 -3.23 0.88 -21.25
CA THR A 164 -2.69 -0.10 -22.19
C THR A 164 -1.50 -0.89 -21.66
N ALA A 165 -0.97 -0.57 -20.47
CA ALA A 165 0.19 -1.26 -19.91
C ALA A 165 -0.22 -2.64 -19.38
N SER A 166 0.15 -3.65 -20.16
CA SER A 166 0.26 -5.06 -19.75
C SER A 166 1.50 -5.29 -18.84
N GLU A 167 2.17 -4.22 -18.44
CA GLU A 167 3.51 -4.24 -17.84
C GLU A 167 3.42 -4.20 -16.30
N SER A 168 4.29 -4.97 -15.67
CA SER A 168 4.44 -5.05 -14.22
C SER A 168 5.42 -3.99 -13.69
N VAL A 169 5.28 -3.60 -12.43
CA VAL A 169 6.13 -2.60 -11.75
C VAL A 169 7.12 -3.22 -10.75
N HIS A 170 7.57 -4.46 -11.01
CA HIS A 170 8.32 -5.27 -10.05
C HIS A 170 9.66 -4.65 -9.67
N GLY A 171 10.37 -4.01 -10.62
CA GLY A 171 11.66 -3.39 -10.35
C GLY A 171 11.57 -2.28 -9.32
N TYR A 172 10.57 -1.40 -9.44
CA TYR A 172 10.34 -0.34 -8.44
C TYR A 172 9.95 -0.92 -7.09
N ARG A 173 9.08 -1.95 -7.04
CA ARG A 173 8.69 -2.60 -5.78
C ARG A 173 9.89 -3.24 -5.05
N ILE A 174 10.76 -3.92 -5.79
CA ILE A 174 12.01 -4.51 -5.28
C ILE A 174 12.91 -3.43 -4.68
N CYS A 175 13.14 -2.33 -5.42
CA CYS A 175 13.98 -1.23 -4.95
C CYS A 175 13.40 -0.54 -3.70
N ILE A 176 12.08 -0.31 -3.67
CA ILE A 176 11.39 0.26 -2.52
C ILE A 176 11.56 -0.62 -1.28
N GLN A 177 11.30 -1.93 -1.38
CA GLN A 177 11.48 -2.86 -0.26
C GLN A 177 12.93 -2.93 0.20
N ALA A 178 13.89 -2.95 -0.73
CA ALA A 178 15.31 -2.98 -0.40
C ALA A 178 15.74 -1.75 0.43
N VAL A 179 15.22 -0.55 0.09
CA VAL A 179 15.51 0.66 0.85
C VAL A 179 14.78 0.68 2.19
N LEU A 180 13.49 0.36 2.21
CA LEU A 180 12.64 0.50 3.40
C LEU A 180 12.92 -0.55 4.48
N LEU A 181 13.58 -1.65 4.12
CA LEU A 181 14.08 -2.63 5.09
C LEU A 181 15.10 -2.01 6.06
N ASP A 182 16.01 -1.16 5.55
CA ASP A 182 17.08 -0.53 6.34
C ASP A 182 16.74 0.93 6.73
N LYS A 183 15.93 1.63 5.93
CA LYS A 183 15.56 3.05 6.14
C LYS A 183 14.04 3.27 6.16
N PRO A 184 13.32 2.75 7.16
CA PRO A 184 11.86 2.88 7.25
C PRO A 184 11.38 4.34 7.31
N LYS A 185 12.18 5.24 7.90
CA LYS A 185 11.86 6.67 8.04
C LYS A 185 11.72 7.43 6.72
N ALA A 186 12.22 6.87 5.61
CA ALA A 186 12.10 7.47 4.28
C ALA A 186 10.62 7.67 3.85
N VAL A 187 9.67 6.94 4.44
CA VAL A 187 8.24 7.14 4.19
C VAL A 187 7.45 7.51 5.43
N THR A 188 7.93 7.21 6.65
CA THR A 188 7.16 7.45 7.88
C THR A 188 7.40 8.82 8.52
N PHE A 189 8.45 9.56 8.15
CA PHE A 189 8.71 10.89 8.70
C PHE A 189 7.62 11.92 8.34
N ASN A 190 7.01 11.79 7.16
CA ASN A 190 5.98 12.71 6.67
C ASN A 190 4.72 11.98 6.16
N LEU A 191 4.05 11.25 7.05
CA LEU A 191 2.79 10.57 6.73
C LEU A 191 1.68 11.54 6.27
N LYS A 192 1.71 12.80 6.74
CA LYS A 192 0.73 13.82 6.36
C LYS A 192 0.75 14.09 4.86
N LYS A 193 1.95 14.22 4.26
CA LYS A 193 2.11 14.36 2.80
C LYS A 193 1.43 13.24 2.03
N TYR A 194 1.61 11.99 2.47
CA TYR A 194 1.00 10.83 1.80
C TYR A 194 -0.52 10.79 2.02
N LEU A 195 -1.02 11.15 3.20
CA LEU A 195 -2.46 11.24 3.45
C LEU A 195 -3.14 12.30 2.58
N GLU A 196 -2.52 13.47 2.41
CA GLU A 196 -2.99 14.52 1.50
C GLU A 196 -3.04 14.00 0.06
N MET A 197 -1.98 13.33 -0.39
CA MET A 197 -1.93 12.71 -1.71
C MET A 197 -3.03 11.64 -1.91
N LEU A 198 -3.33 10.83 -0.89
CA LEU A 198 -4.45 9.88 -0.95
C LEU A 198 -5.80 10.59 -1.09
N ARG A 199 -5.99 11.72 -0.39
CA ARG A 199 -7.22 12.52 -0.46
C ARG A 199 -7.40 13.17 -1.82
N ASP A 200 -6.32 13.64 -2.43
CA ASP A 200 -6.35 14.26 -3.75
C ASP A 200 -6.57 13.26 -4.88
N GLN A 201 -6.28 11.96 -4.64
CA GLN A 201 -6.33 10.90 -5.64
C GLN A 201 -7.42 9.85 -5.37
N GLN A 202 -8.42 10.14 -4.53
CA GLN A 202 -9.46 9.16 -4.16
C GLN A 202 -10.22 8.56 -5.35
N ASN A 203 -10.32 9.30 -6.45
CA ASN A 203 -10.93 8.85 -7.71
C ASN A 203 -10.03 7.90 -8.53
N ARG A 204 -8.79 7.67 -8.10
CA ARG A 204 -7.79 6.80 -8.74
C ARG A 204 -7.30 5.73 -7.74
N PRO A 205 -8.16 4.75 -7.39
CA PRO A 205 -7.89 3.81 -6.29
C PRO A 205 -6.61 3.00 -6.49
N VAL A 206 -6.23 2.67 -7.72
CA VAL A 206 -4.97 1.98 -8.03
C VAL A 206 -3.75 2.74 -7.51
N ARG A 207 -3.71 4.08 -7.66
CA ARG A 207 -2.61 4.91 -7.15
C ARG A 207 -2.59 4.90 -5.62
N CYS A 208 -3.76 5.09 -5.02
CA CYS A 208 -3.92 5.10 -3.58
C CYS A 208 -3.46 3.78 -2.96
N LEU A 209 -3.87 2.65 -3.53
CA LEU A 209 -3.47 1.32 -3.09
C LEU A 209 -1.95 1.12 -3.24
N ALA A 210 -1.35 1.54 -4.35
CA ALA A 210 0.10 1.47 -4.54
C ALA A 210 0.86 2.30 -3.49
N MET A 211 0.38 3.51 -3.18
CA MET A 211 0.96 4.36 -2.13
C MET A 211 0.80 3.74 -0.74
N MET A 212 -0.40 3.24 -0.40
CA MET A 212 -0.64 2.52 0.86
C MET A 212 0.28 1.30 1.00
N TRP A 213 0.53 0.57 -0.11
CA TRP A 213 1.48 -0.54 -0.13
C TRP A 213 2.91 -0.10 0.18
N VAL A 214 3.38 0.98 -0.42
CA VAL A 214 4.74 1.50 -0.17
C VAL A 214 4.89 1.96 1.26
N VAL A 215 3.98 2.83 1.73
CA VAL A 215 4.08 3.42 3.07
C VAL A 215 3.86 2.37 4.16
N GLY A 216 3.17 1.26 3.87
CA GLY A 216 3.02 0.12 4.77
C GLY A 216 4.26 -0.75 4.94
N GLN A 217 5.22 -0.74 4.01
CA GLN A 217 6.38 -1.66 4.06
C GLN A 217 7.16 -1.63 5.39
N PRO A 218 7.46 -0.47 5.99
CA PRO A 218 8.15 -0.40 7.29
C PRO A 218 7.47 -1.18 8.40
N GLY A 219 6.13 -1.27 8.36
CA GLY A 219 5.35 -1.92 9.41
C GLY A 219 5.61 -3.41 9.54
N TYR A 220 6.08 -4.07 8.48
CA TYR A 220 6.37 -5.49 8.55
C TYR A 220 7.68 -5.82 9.28
N ALA A 221 8.62 -4.88 9.36
CA ALA A 221 9.83 -5.03 10.16
C ALA A 221 9.65 -4.48 11.58
N ASP A 222 8.81 -3.45 11.76
CA ASP A 222 8.65 -2.73 13.02
C ASP A 222 7.17 -2.41 13.30
N LEU A 223 6.64 -2.95 14.41
CA LEU A 223 5.24 -2.74 14.82
C LEU A 223 4.91 -1.26 15.05
N THR A 224 5.83 -0.49 15.65
CA THR A 224 5.63 0.93 15.95
C THR A 224 5.52 1.74 14.66
N GLU A 225 6.40 1.51 13.70
CA GLU A 225 6.29 2.14 12.37
C GLU A 225 4.99 1.72 11.67
N GLY A 226 4.61 0.45 11.77
CA GLY A 226 3.37 -0.05 11.19
C GLY A 226 2.11 0.57 11.77
N LEU A 227 2.06 0.76 13.09
CA LEU A 227 0.97 1.43 13.79
C LEU A 227 0.91 2.93 13.48
N LYS A 228 2.06 3.61 13.34
CA LYS A 228 2.09 5.01 12.88
C LYS A 228 1.44 5.16 11.50
N VAL A 229 1.80 4.28 10.56
CA VAL A 229 1.22 4.26 9.22
C VAL A 229 -0.28 3.96 9.27
N TRP A 230 -0.67 2.96 10.06
CA TRP A 230 -2.07 2.59 10.20
C TRP A 230 -2.91 3.75 10.73
N LEU A 231 -2.53 4.33 11.86
CA LEU A 231 -3.24 5.41 12.54
C LEU A 231 -3.20 6.72 11.74
N GLY A 232 -2.03 7.06 11.19
CA GLY A 232 -1.79 8.35 10.53
C GLY A 232 -2.27 8.42 9.08
N LEU A 233 -2.47 7.28 8.41
CA LEU A 233 -2.77 7.24 6.98
C LEU A 233 -3.91 6.31 6.61
N MET A 234 -3.97 5.08 7.12
CA MET A 234 -4.98 4.11 6.70
C MET A 234 -6.32 4.24 7.45
N LEU A 235 -6.31 4.49 8.76
CA LEU A 235 -7.51 4.74 9.56
C LEU A 235 -8.32 5.96 9.04
N PRO A 236 -7.70 7.10 8.69
CA PRO A 236 -8.42 8.25 8.11
C PRO A 236 -9.13 7.96 6.78
N VAL A 237 -8.70 6.94 6.03
CA VAL A 237 -9.30 6.53 4.75
C VAL A 237 -10.08 5.22 4.84
N LEU A 238 -10.27 4.67 6.03
CA LEU A 238 -11.04 3.44 6.28
C LEU A 238 -12.50 3.59 5.82
N GLY A 239 -12.98 4.84 5.75
CA GLY A 239 -14.29 5.21 5.22
C GLY A 239 -14.47 5.01 3.70
N ILE A 240 -13.37 4.84 2.96
CA ILE A 240 -13.37 4.85 1.49
C ILE A 240 -13.46 3.40 1.00
N LYS A 241 -14.59 3.03 0.39
CA LYS A 241 -14.90 1.65 -0.04
C LYS A 241 -13.79 0.99 -0.88
N ALA A 242 -13.11 1.75 -1.74
CA ALA A 242 -12.06 1.22 -2.60
C ALA A 242 -10.73 0.95 -1.85
N LEU A 243 -10.54 1.54 -0.67
CA LEU A 243 -9.29 1.47 0.10
C LEU A 243 -9.45 0.66 1.40
N SER A 244 -10.66 0.59 1.94
CA SER A 244 -10.95 -0.10 3.19
C SER A 244 -10.56 -1.59 3.22
N PRO A 245 -10.69 -2.40 2.14
CA PRO A 245 -10.26 -3.80 2.17
C PRO A 245 -8.75 -3.93 2.38
N TYR A 246 -7.96 -3.14 1.66
CA TYR A 246 -6.51 -3.14 1.79
C TYR A 246 -6.09 -2.71 3.19
N ALA A 247 -6.77 -1.67 3.70
CA ALA A 247 -6.51 -1.18 5.03
C ALA A 247 -6.69 -2.33 6.04
N ILE A 248 -7.88 -2.93 6.14
CA ILE A 248 -8.17 -3.96 7.15
C ILE A 248 -7.20 -5.15 7.03
N THR A 249 -6.90 -5.57 5.79
CA THR A 249 -5.92 -6.64 5.51
C THR A 249 -4.52 -6.28 6.00
N TYR A 250 -4.08 -5.03 5.84
CA TYR A 250 -2.80 -4.57 6.35
C TYR A 250 -2.76 -4.64 7.88
N LEU A 251 -3.81 -4.17 8.57
CA LEU A 251 -3.88 -4.24 10.02
C LEU A 251 -3.85 -5.68 10.52
N GLU A 252 -4.62 -6.56 9.90
CA GLU A 252 -4.61 -8.00 10.21
C GLU A 252 -3.20 -8.57 10.11
N ARG A 253 -2.52 -8.36 8.97
CA ARG A 253 -1.15 -8.84 8.74
C ARG A 253 -0.17 -8.25 9.73
N LEU A 254 -0.26 -6.94 10.00
CA LEU A 254 0.60 -6.26 10.95
C LEU A 254 0.48 -6.89 12.33
N LEU A 255 -0.74 -7.09 12.81
CA LEU A 255 -0.97 -7.74 14.08
C LEU A 255 -0.49 -9.19 14.03
N LEU A 256 -0.82 -10.00 13.03
CA LEU A 256 -0.40 -11.41 12.94
C LEU A 256 1.11 -11.59 12.95
N LEU A 257 1.84 -10.72 12.24
CA LEU A 257 3.29 -10.78 12.14
C LEU A 257 3.98 -10.40 13.46
N HIS A 258 3.43 -9.43 14.19
CA HIS A 258 3.97 -8.98 15.47
C HIS A 258 3.24 -9.64 16.63
N SER A 259 3.76 -10.78 17.09
CA SER A 259 3.21 -11.52 18.24
C SER A 259 3.32 -10.74 19.56
N ASN A 260 4.41 -10.00 19.75
CA ASN A 260 4.62 -9.17 20.93
C ASN A 260 4.08 -7.75 20.73
N LEU A 261 2.84 -7.53 21.15
CA LEU A 261 2.16 -6.23 21.04
C LEU A 261 2.64 -5.19 22.06
N THR A 262 3.50 -5.55 23.02
CA THR A 262 3.93 -4.60 24.08
C THR A 262 4.67 -3.39 23.51
N LYS A 263 5.34 -3.54 22.36
CA LYS A 263 6.02 -2.45 21.65
C LYS A 263 5.06 -1.39 21.10
N GLY A 264 3.78 -1.73 20.94
CA GLY A 264 2.74 -0.81 20.47
C GLY A 264 1.89 -0.19 21.59
N PHE A 265 2.19 -0.47 22.86
CA PHE A 265 1.42 0.05 23.99
C PHE A 265 1.41 1.57 24.03
N GLY A 266 0.23 2.14 24.28
CA GLY A 266 0.03 3.59 24.35
C GLY A 266 0.02 4.29 22.99
N MET A 267 0.25 3.57 21.88
CA MET A 267 0.16 4.16 20.54
C MET A 267 -1.29 4.39 20.10
N ILE A 268 -2.22 3.55 20.57
CA ILE A 268 -3.65 3.67 20.29
C ILE A 268 -4.34 4.31 21.50
N GLY A 269 -4.54 5.62 21.46
CA GLY A 269 -5.28 6.33 22.50
C GLY A 269 -6.80 6.20 22.33
N PRO A 270 -7.61 6.69 23.28
CA PRO A 270 -9.07 6.71 23.16
C PRO A 270 -9.56 7.33 21.84
N LYS A 271 -8.92 8.43 21.40
CA LYS A 271 -9.25 9.14 20.16
C LYS A 271 -9.17 8.26 18.90
N ASP A 272 -8.29 7.25 18.91
CA ASP A 272 -8.05 6.36 17.77
C ASP A 272 -8.80 5.04 17.95
N PHE A 273 -8.92 4.58 19.21
CA PHE A 273 -9.58 3.33 19.59
C PHE A 273 -11.10 3.35 19.36
N PHE A 274 -11.78 4.43 19.74
CA PHE A 274 -13.24 4.48 19.65
C PHE A 274 -13.78 4.57 18.21
N PRO A 275 -13.13 5.27 17.27
CA PRO A 275 -13.47 5.13 15.85
C PRO A 275 -13.41 3.68 15.35
N LEU A 276 -12.44 2.87 15.82
CA LEU A 276 -12.34 1.46 15.44
C LEU A 276 -13.52 0.64 15.99
N LEU A 277 -13.91 0.88 17.25
CA LEU A 277 -15.14 0.29 17.82
C LEU A 277 -16.36 0.67 16.97
N ASP A 278 -16.51 1.94 16.63
CA ASP A 278 -17.66 2.43 15.86
C ASP A 278 -17.68 1.78 14.46
N PHE A 279 -16.53 1.65 13.79
CA PHE A 279 -16.43 0.94 12.51
C PHE A 279 -16.75 -0.56 12.61
N ALA A 280 -16.34 -1.23 13.69
CA ALA A 280 -16.50 -2.68 13.86
C ALA A 280 -17.93 -3.09 14.26
N PHE A 281 -18.63 -2.23 15.01
CA PHE A 281 -19.87 -2.62 15.69
C PHE A 281 -21.10 -1.79 15.33
N MET A 282 -20.95 -0.57 14.78
CA MET A 282 -22.11 0.23 14.37
C MET A 282 -22.61 -0.18 12.97
N PRO A 283 -23.92 -0.38 12.79
CA PRO A 283 -24.50 -0.61 11.47
C PRO A 283 -24.45 0.66 10.62
N ASN A 284 -24.69 0.51 9.32
CA ASN A 284 -24.83 1.62 8.37
C ASN A 284 -23.60 2.54 8.26
N ASN A 285 -22.40 2.02 8.57
CA ASN A 285 -21.16 2.70 8.23
C ASN A 285 -20.70 2.32 6.80
N SER A 286 -19.55 2.84 6.40
CA SER A 286 -19.01 2.64 5.05
C SER A 286 -18.45 1.23 4.78
N LEU A 287 -18.28 0.40 5.81
CA LEU A 287 -17.72 -0.94 5.70
C LEU A 287 -18.82 -1.97 5.35
N SER A 288 -18.44 -2.99 4.58
CA SER A 288 -19.31 -4.15 4.35
C SER A 288 -19.43 -5.00 5.61
N ALA A 289 -20.46 -5.86 5.68
CA ALA A 289 -20.65 -6.76 6.83
C ALA A 289 -19.42 -7.66 7.09
N SER A 290 -18.79 -8.19 6.02
CA SER A 290 -17.57 -8.99 6.10
C SER A 290 -16.37 -8.18 6.62
N GLN A 291 -16.23 -6.92 6.21
CA GLN A 291 -15.17 -6.05 6.71
C GLN A 291 -15.35 -5.70 8.19
N GLN A 292 -16.59 -5.47 8.62
CA GLN A 292 -16.90 -5.28 10.04
C GLN A 292 -16.58 -6.53 10.85
N GLU A 293 -16.87 -7.72 10.32
CA GLU A 293 -16.53 -8.99 10.96
C GLU A 293 -15.01 -9.14 11.14
N GLN A 294 -14.24 -8.94 10.07
CA GLN A 294 -12.77 -8.92 10.15
C GLN A 294 -12.27 -7.94 11.21
N LEU A 295 -12.81 -6.72 11.26
CA LEU A 295 -12.38 -5.74 12.26
C LEU A 295 -12.75 -6.14 13.69
N ARG A 296 -13.89 -6.82 13.88
CA ARG A 296 -14.27 -7.40 15.19
C ARG A 296 -13.31 -8.51 15.62
N ASP A 297 -12.86 -9.34 14.70
CA ASP A 297 -11.87 -10.40 15.01
C ASP A 297 -10.51 -9.82 15.43
N LEU A 298 -10.14 -8.66 14.89
CA LEU A 298 -8.93 -7.92 15.28
C LEU A 298 -9.10 -7.13 16.59
N TYR A 299 -10.34 -6.83 16.99
CA TYR A 299 -10.66 -5.93 18.11
C TYR A 299 -10.04 -6.34 19.45
N PRO A 300 -10.00 -7.63 19.87
CA PRO A 300 -9.32 -8.03 21.10
C PRO A 300 -7.85 -7.64 21.14
N ARG A 301 -7.14 -7.72 20.01
CA ARG A 301 -5.72 -7.33 19.90
C ARG A 301 -5.56 -5.81 19.91
N LEU A 302 -6.52 -5.08 19.35
CA LEU A 302 -6.58 -3.62 19.44
C LEU A 302 -6.80 -3.14 20.89
N LYS A 303 -7.60 -3.86 21.69
CA LYS A 303 -7.74 -3.59 23.14
C LYS A 303 -6.42 -3.73 23.87
N VAL A 304 -5.67 -4.80 23.61
CA VAL A 304 -4.33 -5.00 24.20
C VAL A 304 -3.40 -3.83 23.88
N LEU A 305 -3.40 -3.35 22.64
CA LEU A 305 -2.61 -2.17 22.24
C LEU A 305 -3.05 -0.88 22.92
N ALA A 306 -4.37 -0.68 23.05
CA ALA A 306 -4.94 0.53 23.61
C ALA A 306 -4.80 0.61 25.13
N PHE A 307 -5.13 -0.45 25.86
CA PHE A 307 -5.10 -0.48 27.33
C PHE A 307 -3.66 -0.47 27.86
N GLY A 308 -2.71 -0.96 27.05
CA GLY A 308 -1.29 -0.94 27.35
C GLY A 308 -0.89 -1.98 28.40
N ALA A 309 0.27 -1.79 29.02
CA ALA A 309 0.83 -2.72 30.00
C ALA A 309 0.14 -2.67 31.37
N THR A 310 -0.54 -1.57 31.68
CA THR A 310 -1.08 -1.28 33.02
C THR A 310 -2.56 -0.90 32.95
N PRO A 311 -3.44 -1.81 32.48
CA PRO A 311 -4.88 -1.55 32.38
C PRO A 311 -5.49 -1.08 33.72
N GLU A 312 -4.97 -1.56 34.84
CA GLU A 312 -5.38 -1.18 36.21
C GLU A 312 -5.21 0.31 36.53
N SER A 313 -4.43 1.04 35.74
CA SER A 313 -4.18 2.47 35.93
C SER A 313 -4.58 3.34 34.73
N THR A 314 -5.18 2.76 33.69
CA THR A 314 -5.49 3.47 32.43
C THR A 314 -6.94 3.36 31.98
N LEU A 315 -7.66 2.30 32.37
CA LEU A 315 -9.01 2.01 31.87
C LEU A 315 -10.04 3.08 32.22
N HIS A 316 -9.86 3.80 33.34
CA HIS A 316 -10.73 4.92 33.70
C HIS A 316 -10.76 6.03 32.64
N THR A 317 -9.71 6.16 31.80
CA THR A 317 -9.67 7.13 30.68
C THR A 317 -10.52 6.71 29.49
N TYR A 318 -10.80 5.41 29.34
CA TYR A 318 -11.66 4.85 28.29
C TYR A 318 -13.12 4.77 28.73
N PHE A 319 -13.36 4.60 30.05
CA PHE A 319 -14.69 4.43 30.63
C PHE A 319 -15.75 5.45 30.16
N PRO A 320 -15.49 6.78 30.14
CA PRO A 320 -16.49 7.76 29.70
C PRO A 320 -16.99 7.51 28.27
N SER A 321 -16.09 7.12 27.38
CA SER A 321 -16.39 6.93 25.96
C SER A 321 -17.06 5.60 25.67
N PHE A 322 -16.84 4.57 26.48
CA PHE A 322 -17.67 3.37 26.47
C PHE A 322 -19.09 3.67 26.97
N LEU A 323 -19.21 4.36 28.11
CA LEU A 323 -20.50 4.67 28.72
C LEU A 323 -21.36 5.56 27.81
N SER A 324 -20.76 6.56 27.17
CA SER A 324 -21.48 7.45 26.25
C SER A 324 -22.08 6.73 25.05
N ARG A 325 -21.50 5.58 24.65
CA ARG A 325 -21.95 4.76 23.52
C ARG A 325 -22.99 3.71 23.89
N ALA A 326 -23.15 3.38 25.18
CA ALA A 326 -24.11 2.40 25.69
C ALA A 326 -25.55 2.92 25.71
N THR A 327 -25.96 3.58 24.61
CA THR A 327 -27.29 4.16 24.45
C THR A 327 -28.38 3.08 24.35
N PRO A 328 -29.65 3.39 24.65
CA PRO A 328 -30.75 2.41 24.54
C PRO A 328 -30.91 1.79 23.14
N ASN A 329 -30.54 2.52 22.09
CA ASN A 329 -30.63 2.09 20.69
C ASN A 329 -29.36 1.40 20.19
N CYS A 330 -28.40 1.12 21.09
CA CYS A 330 -27.15 0.47 20.75
C CYS A 330 -27.41 -0.94 20.16
N PRO A 331 -26.79 -1.30 19.02
CA PRO A 331 -26.91 -2.64 18.44
C PRO A 331 -26.52 -3.73 19.44
N GLY A 332 -27.21 -4.87 19.42
CA GLY A 332 -27.00 -5.94 20.41
C GLY A 332 -25.54 -6.42 20.52
N VAL A 333 -24.84 -6.56 19.39
CA VAL A 333 -23.41 -6.96 19.34
C VAL A 333 -22.52 -5.90 20.00
N MET A 334 -22.76 -4.62 19.70
CA MET A 334 -22.03 -3.51 20.30
C MET A 334 -22.31 -3.41 21.80
N LYS A 335 -23.58 -3.52 22.21
CA LYS A 335 -23.99 -3.47 23.62
C LYS A 335 -23.27 -4.53 24.44
N LYS A 336 -23.14 -5.75 23.92
CA LYS A 336 -22.38 -6.82 24.57
C LYS A 336 -20.91 -6.44 24.79
N GLU A 337 -20.24 -5.90 23.77
CA GLU A 337 -18.84 -5.47 23.87
C GLU A 337 -18.66 -4.29 24.84
N LEU A 338 -19.57 -3.31 24.79
CA LEU A 338 -19.55 -2.16 25.70
C LEU A 338 -19.72 -2.58 27.16
N LEU A 339 -20.70 -3.45 27.46
CA LEU A 339 -20.92 -3.94 28.82
C LEU A 339 -19.73 -4.75 29.33
N HIS A 340 -19.13 -5.58 28.48
CA HIS A 340 -17.91 -6.31 28.82
C HIS A 340 -16.76 -5.35 29.16
N SER A 341 -16.52 -4.35 28.32
CA SER A 341 -15.46 -3.35 28.52
C SER A 341 -15.70 -2.45 29.74
N LEU A 342 -16.94 -2.01 29.98
CA LEU A 342 -17.31 -1.23 31.17
C LEU A 342 -17.11 -2.03 32.46
N SER A 343 -17.52 -3.30 32.46
CA SER A 343 -17.29 -4.21 33.58
C SER A 343 -15.80 -4.43 33.85
N GLU A 344 -15.01 -4.61 32.78
CA GLU A 344 -13.56 -4.73 32.87
C GLU A 344 -12.92 -3.48 33.48
N CYS A 345 -13.33 -2.28 33.04
CA CYS A 345 -12.86 -1.01 33.62
C CYS A 345 -13.15 -0.92 35.13
N LEU A 346 -14.37 -1.23 35.56
CA LEU A 346 -14.76 -1.17 36.98
C LEU A 346 -14.06 -2.23 37.84
N ARG A 347 -13.75 -3.39 37.26
CA ARG A 347 -13.10 -4.51 37.95
C ARG A 347 -11.60 -4.31 38.10
N LEU A 348 -10.93 -3.77 37.08
CA LEU A 348 -9.47 -3.69 37.04
C LEU A 348 -8.92 -2.34 37.51
N ASP A 349 -9.60 -1.24 37.20
CA ASP A 349 -9.12 0.11 37.50
C ASP A 349 -10.02 0.79 38.57
N PRO A 350 -9.53 0.95 39.81
CA PRO A 350 -10.29 1.55 40.91
C PRO A 350 -10.81 2.98 40.61
N LEU A 351 -10.14 3.73 39.74
CA LEU A 351 -10.56 5.09 39.38
C LEU A 351 -11.81 5.09 38.49
N SER A 352 -12.08 3.99 37.77
CA SER A 352 -13.25 3.86 36.90
C SER A 352 -14.57 4.04 37.67
N PHE A 353 -14.65 3.56 38.91
CA PHE A 353 -15.84 3.74 39.75
C PHE A 353 -16.08 5.21 40.10
N SER A 354 -15.00 5.95 40.40
CA SER A 354 -15.09 7.39 40.67
C SER A 354 -15.56 8.16 39.44
N VAL A 355 -15.01 7.82 38.26
CA VAL A 355 -15.43 8.39 36.97
C VAL A 355 -16.91 8.08 36.69
N TRP A 356 -17.34 6.84 36.90
CA TRP A 356 -18.75 6.46 36.75
C TRP A 356 -19.68 7.28 37.63
N ARG A 357 -19.35 7.44 38.92
CA ARG A 357 -20.16 8.25 39.85
C ARG A 357 -20.33 9.69 39.39
N GLN A 358 -19.26 10.30 38.84
CA GLN A 358 -19.31 11.66 38.30
C GLN A 358 -20.20 11.76 37.04
N LEU A 359 -20.25 10.69 36.24
CA LEU A 359 -21.01 10.63 34.99
C LEU A 359 -22.44 10.11 35.17
N TYR A 360 -22.77 9.51 36.32
CA TYR A 360 -24.00 8.75 36.55
C TYR A 360 -25.26 9.57 36.25
N THR A 361 -25.35 10.79 36.78
CA THR A 361 -26.53 11.66 36.57
C THR A 361 -26.69 12.07 35.11
N LYS A 362 -25.58 12.31 34.41
CA LYS A 362 -25.56 12.67 32.98
C LYS A 362 -25.88 11.48 32.07
N HIS A 363 -25.54 10.27 32.50
CA HIS A 363 -25.67 9.04 31.72
C HIS A 363 -26.60 8.02 32.40
N LEU A 364 -27.69 8.50 33.01
CA LEU A 364 -28.60 7.66 33.80
C LEU A 364 -29.23 6.55 32.97
N SER A 365 -29.62 6.83 31.73
CA SER A 365 -30.22 5.82 30.84
C SER A 365 -29.24 4.76 30.39
N GLN A 366 -27.95 5.11 30.24
CA GLN A 366 -26.87 4.17 29.92
C GLN A 366 -26.38 3.39 31.15
N SER A 367 -26.61 3.93 32.35
CA SER A 367 -26.22 3.32 33.64
C SER A 367 -27.28 2.41 34.24
N ARG A 368 -28.48 2.36 33.63
CA ARG A 368 -29.53 1.38 33.92
C ARG A 368 -29.30 0.14 33.08
#